data_AF-A0A286CR22-F1
#
_entry.id   AF-A0A286CR22-F1
#
_cell.length_a   1.000
_cell.length_b   1.000
_cell.length_c   1.000
_cell.angle_alpha   90.00
_cell.angle_beta   90.00
_cell.angle_gamma   90.00
#
_symmetry.space_group_name_H-M   'P 1'
#
loop_
_entity.id
_entity.type
_entity.pdbx_description
1 polymer ?
#
loop_
_entity_poly.entity_id
_entity_poly.type
_entity_poly.pdbx_seq_one_letter_code
_entity_poly.pdbx_strand_id
1 'polypeptide(L)'
;MPAPVSAVSGAYARLAEVLPGLAVTELGAGDETPHGGGWTTAADLATAGPALDRFLAWDVEQIERDYGRRARPDVVATFGLHRYAWPACLLITVPWFLHRRVPRYPVTHVSYDRTAPGHALGRMAVRPAGFACLPGDEAAALPGARVVPDEEALRAEVRSAVAEHLEPVLTGFGPRMRRRGRALWGMATDEIVEGVWYVAQLLGEIEERRAMRELELLLPGATKPYVGTAAFRELAGPGGEPLLTRDRASCCMFYTLRPEDTCATCPRTCDTDRVTKLLATAS
;
A
#
# COMPACT_ATOMS: atom_id res chain seq x y z
N MET A 1 11.88 21.75 26.29
CA MET A 1 12.50 21.30 25.03
C MET A 1 11.37 20.94 24.09
N PRO A 2 11.35 21.41 22.82
CA PRO A 2 10.40 20.87 21.86
C PRO A 2 10.61 19.36 21.77
N ALA A 3 9.52 18.60 21.69
CA ALA A 3 9.62 17.15 21.49
C ALA A 3 10.45 16.90 20.22
N PRO A 4 11.34 15.89 20.22
CA PRO A 4 12.10 15.56 19.02
C PRO A 4 11.11 15.31 17.88
N VAL A 5 11.30 16.02 16.76
CA VAL A 5 10.49 15.87 15.56
C VAL A 5 10.72 14.43 15.07
N SER A 6 9.66 13.63 15.01
CA SER A 6 9.78 12.26 14.51
C SER A 6 10.21 12.26 13.04
N ALA A 7 10.98 11.25 12.65
CA ALA A 7 11.50 11.09 11.29
C ALA A 7 10.39 10.99 10.23
N VAL A 8 9.17 10.61 10.62
CA VAL A 8 8.06 10.34 9.69
C VAL A 8 6.86 11.28 9.82
N SER A 9 6.76 12.09 10.88
CA SER A 9 5.60 12.97 11.10
C SER A 9 5.32 13.91 9.93
N GLY A 10 6.37 14.49 9.34
CA GLY A 10 6.23 15.37 8.17
C GLY A 10 5.60 14.67 6.96
N ALA A 11 5.98 13.41 6.71
CA ALA A 11 5.41 12.63 5.62
C ALA A 11 3.94 12.26 5.87
N TYR A 12 3.59 11.90 7.12
CA TYR A 12 2.21 11.58 7.46
C TYR A 12 1.30 12.80 7.52
N ALA A 13 1.81 13.95 7.95
CA ALA A 13 1.09 15.21 7.84
C ALA A 13 0.80 15.53 6.37
N ARG A 14 1.81 15.44 5.49
CA ARG A 14 1.61 15.67 4.05
C ARG A 14 0.67 14.66 3.42
N LEU A 15 0.72 13.39 3.84
CA LEU A 15 -0.24 12.36 3.40
C LEU A 15 -1.67 12.71 3.81
N ALA A 16 -1.89 13.15 5.05
CA ALA A 16 -3.20 13.52 5.55
C ALA A 16 -3.80 14.74 4.82
N GLU A 17 -2.96 15.68 4.37
CA GLU A 17 -3.40 16.83 3.56
C GLU A 17 -3.99 16.40 2.21
N VAL A 18 -3.36 15.44 1.52
CA VAL A 18 -3.78 15.02 0.18
C VAL A 18 -4.71 13.82 0.18
N LEU A 19 -4.68 13.00 1.24
CA LEU A 19 -5.47 11.79 1.40
C LEU A 19 -6.16 11.75 2.78
N PRO A 20 -7.11 12.66 3.06
CA PRO A 20 -7.77 12.77 4.38
C PRO A 20 -8.60 11.52 4.76
N GLY A 21 -8.92 10.68 3.78
CA GLY A 21 -9.59 9.40 3.99
C GLY A 21 -8.74 8.37 4.75
N LEU A 22 -7.43 8.59 4.92
CA LEU A 22 -6.53 7.75 5.71
C LEU A 22 -5.93 8.58 6.86
N ALA A 23 -6.10 8.11 8.10
CA ALA A 23 -5.44 8.71 9.25
C ALA A 23 -4.28 7.84 9.75
N VAL A 24 -3.17 8.48 10.13
CA VAL A 24 -2.03 7.80 10.74
C VAL A 24 -1.68 8.51 12.06
N THR A 25 -1.62 7.74 13.14
CA THR A 25 -1.25 8.23 14.47
C THR A 25 0.02 7.52 14.92
N GLU A 26 1.06 8.31 15.21
CA GLU A 26 2.29 7.80 15.80
C GLU A 26 2.12 7.60 17.30
N LEU A 27 2.45 6.39 17.78
CA LEU A 27 2.42 6.03 19.18
C LEU A 27 3.78 6.32 19.83
N GLY A 28 3.76 7.03 20.94
CA GLY A 28 4.92 7.23 21.81
C GLY A 28 5.32 5.96 22.57
N ALA A 29 6.42 6.07 23.32
CA ALA A 29 6.98 4.95 24.09
C ALA A 29 6.06 4.46 25.23
N GLY A 30 5.21 5.35 25.77
CA GLY A 30 4.26 5.03 26.84
C GLY A 30 2.84 4.74 26.38
N ASP A 31 2.55 4.91 25.09
CA ASP A 31 1.20 4.71 24.56
C ASP A 31 0.93 3.21 24.39
N GLU A 32 -0.24 2.75 24.79
CA GLU A 32 -0.68 1.38 24.52
C GLU A 32 -1.05 1.23 23.03
N THR A 33 -0.75 0.06 22.46
CA THR A 33 -1.21 -0.26 21.11
C THR A 33 -2.72 -0.54 21.13
N PRO A 34 -3.53 0.19 20.34
CA PRO A 34 -4.98 0.00 20.32
C PRO A 34 -5.35 -1.43 19.91
N HIS A 35 -6.33 -2.00 20.61
CA HIS A 35 -6.86 -3.32 20.33
C HIS A 35 -8.35 -3.37 20.66
N GLY A 36 -9.11 -4.20 19.93
CA GLY A 36 -10.57 -4.28 20.08
C GLY A 36 -11.32 -3.04 19.54
N GLY A 37 -12.64 -3.01 19.68
CA GLY A 37 -13.44 -1.81 19.33
C GLY A 37 -13.31 -1.30 17.88
N GLY A 38 -13.10 -2.20 16.91
CA GLY A 38 -12.84 -1.88 15.49
C GLY A 38 -11.37 -2.07 15.09
N TRP A 39 -10.45 -1.98 16.04
CA TRP A 39 -9.03 -2.19 15.82
C TRP A 39 -8.69 -3.67 15.60
N THR A 40 -7.90 -3.93 14.56
CA THR A 40 -7.26 -5.22 14.28
C THR A 40 -5.76 -4.98 14.18
N THR A 41 -4.95 -5.75 14.91
CA THR A 41 -3.50 -5.64 14.80
C THR A 41 -3.00 -6.34 13.54
N ALA A 42 -1.88 -5.89 12.97
CA ALA A 42 -1.28 -6.59 11.84
C ALA A 42 -0.83 -8.01 12.22
N ALA A 43 -0.40 -8.20 13.47
CA ALA A 43 -0.10 -9.52 14.03
C ALA A 43 -1.33 -10.44 14.02
N ASP A 44 -2.51 -9.93 14.39
CA ASP A 44 -3.75 -10.71 14.34
C ASP A 44 -4.07 -11.20 12.91
N LEU A 45 -3.86 -10.35 11.90
CA LEU A 45 -4.01 -10.74 10.49
C LEU A 45 -3.01 -11.83 10.10
N ALA A 46 -1.77 -11.73 10.57
CA ALA A 46 -0.71 -12.71 10.30
C ALA A 46 -0.97 -14.10 10.92
N THR A 47 -1.67 -14.17 12.06
CA THR A 47 -1.97 -15.45 12.73
C THR A 47 -3.03 -16.31 12.03
N ALA A 48 -3.79 -15.75 11.07
CA ALA A 48 -4.91 -16.43 10.40
C ALA A 48 -6.01 -16.95 11.33
N GLY A 49 -6.18 -16.34 12.51
CA GLY A 49 -7.16 -16.74 13.51
C GLY A 49 -8.53 -16.04 13.38
N PRO A 50 -9.35 -16.08 14.45
CA PRO A 50 -10.69 -15.47 14.47
C PRO A 50 -10.72 -13.96 14.18
N ALA A 51 -9.61 -13.26 14.40
CA ALA A 51 -9.49 -11.85 14.06
C ALA A 51 -9.48 -11.62 12.54
N LEU A 52 -8.75 -12.45 11.77
CA LEU A 52 -8.81 -12.41 10.31
C LEU A 52 -10.22 -12.75 9.79
N ASP A 53 -10.92 -13.69 10.45
CA ASP A 53 -12.30 -14.01 10.09
C ASP A 53 -13.25 -12.83 10.27
N ARG A 54 -13.19 -12.14 11.41
CA ARG A 54 -13.99 -10.93 11.64
C ARG A 54 -13.64 -9.82 10.65
N PHE A 55 -12.35 -9.65 10.38
CA PHE A 55 -11.86 -8.67 9.43
C PHE A 55 -12.43 -8.91 8.01
N LEU A 56 -12.47 -10.18 7.57
CA LEU A 56 -13.04 -10.56 6.27
C LEU A 56 -14.57 -10.60 6.25
N ALA A 57 -15.24 -10.86 7.38
CA ALA A 57 -16.70 -10.83 7.46
C ALA A 57 -17.25 -9.46 7.06
N TRP A 58 -16.54 -8.39 7.41
CA TRP A 58 -16.86 -7.04 6.96
C TRP A 58 -16.84 -6.91 5.43
N ASP A 59 -15.84 -7.52 4.75
CA ASP A 59 -15.74 -7.53 3.29
C ASP A 59 -16.87 -8.34 2.64
N VAL A 60 -17.32 -9.43 3.27
CA VAL A 60 -18.48 -10.21 2.81
C VAL A 60 -19.72 -9.32 2.78
N GLU A 61 -20.01 -8.65 3.89
CA GLU A 61 -21.20 -7.80 4.00
C GLU A 61 -21.11 -6.59 3.06
N GLN A 62 -19.94 -5.95 2.95
CA GLN A 62 -19.79 -4.80 2.07
C GLN A 62 -20.01 -5.21 0.61
N ILE A 63 -19.41 -6.31 0.16
CA ILE A 63 -19.58 -6.77 -1.22
C ILE A 63 -21.05 -7.08 -1.52
N GLU A 64 -21.77 -7.70 -0.59
CA GLU A 64 -23.19 -7.99 -0.77
C GLU A 64 -24.03 -6.70 -0.84
N ARG A 65 -23.73 -5.70 -0.01
CA ARG A 65 -24.36 -4.37 -0.07
C ARG A 65 -24.11 -3.65 -1.39
N ASP A 66 -22.85 -3.63 -1.85
CA ASP A 66 -22.43 -2.82 -2.99
C ASP A 66 -22.79 -3.47 -4.35
N TYR A 67 -22.80 -4.81 -4.41
CA TYR A 67 -22.98 -5.55 -5.67
C TYR A 67 -24.22 -6.44 -5.70
N GLY A 68 -25.02 -6.50 -4.63
CA GLY A 68 -26.24 -7.31 -4.56
C GLY A 68 -26.01 -8.81 -4.69
N ARG A 69 -24.77 -9.28 -4.48
CA ARG A 69 -24.39 -10.69 -4.61
C ARG A 69 -23.22 -11.05 -3.71
N ARG A 70 -23.15 -12.32 -3.32
CA ARG A 70 -22.02 -12.85 -2.54
C ARG A 70 -20.80 -13.11 -3.43
N ALA A 71 -19.63 -12.65 -2.98
CA ALA A 71 -18.34 -13.00 -3.58
C ALA A 71 -17.93 -14.43 -3.23
N ARG A 72 -17.05 -15.01 -4.06
CA ARG A 72 -16.30 -16.21 -3.65
C ARG A 72 -15.35 -15.88 -2.50
N PRO A 73 -15.05 -16.83 -1.59
CA PRO A 73 -14.15 -16.59 -0.45
C PRO A 73 -12.77 -16.05 -0.83
N ASP A 74 -12.20 -16.50 -1.96
CA ASP A 74 -10.89 -16.01 -2.44
C ASP A 74 -10.93 -14.55 -2.89
N VAL A 75 -12.07 -14.09 -3.41
CA VAL A 75 -12.28 -12.69 -3.83
C VAL A 75 -12.45 -11.79 -2.61
N VAL A 76 -13.24 -12.22 -1.62
CA VAL A 76 -13.36 -11.55 -0.32
C VAL A 76 -11.98 -11.38 0.33
N ALA A 77 -11.19 -12.46 0.39
CA ALA A 77 -9.84 -12.43 0.96
C ALA A 77 -8.92 -11.47 0.21
N THR A 78 -9.04 -11.39 -1.11
CA THR A 78 -8.24 -10.49 -1.94
C THR A 78 -8.59 -9.03 -1.67
N PHE A 79 -9.88 -8.69 -1.51
CA PHE A 79 -10.32 -7.33 -1.21
C PHE A 79 -9.93 -6.93 0.21
N GLY A 80 -10.13 -7.82 1.17
CA GLY A 80 -9.72 -7.59 2.55
C GLY A 80 -8.22 -7.35 2.66
N LEU A 81 -7.40 -8.11 1.93
CA LEU A 81 -5.96 -7.94 1.90
C LEU A 81 -5.56 -6.62 1.27
N HIS A 82 -6.10 -6.27 0.09
CA HIS A 82 -5.84 -4.98 -0.55
C HIS A 82 -6.17 -3.80 0.39
N ARG A 83 -7.33 -3.83 1.04
CA ARG A 83 -7.79 -2.79 1.98
C ARG A 83 -6.87 -2.57 3.18
N TYR A 84 -6.04 -3.57 3.53
CA TYR A 84 -5.03 -3.42 4.58
C TYR A 84 -3.63 -3.15 4.01
N ALA A 85 -3.21 -3.92 3.01
CA ALA A 85 -1.85 -3.88 2.48
C ALA A 85 -1.58 -2.55 1.75
N TRP A 86 -2.57 -1.97 1.06
CA TRP A 86 -2.43 -0.67 0.40
C TRP A 86 -2.05 0.44 1.40
N PRO A 87 -2.84 0.75 2.46
CA PRO A 87 -2.43 1.77 3.43
C PRO A 87 -1.20 1.37 4.25
N ALA A 88 -0.99 0.07 4.52
CA ALA A 88 0.20 -0.40 5.23
C ALA A 88 1.50 -0.15 4.43
N CYS A 89 1.47 -0.32 3.11
CA CYS A 89 2.61 0.02 2.24
C CYS A 89 2.94 1.52 2.33
N LEU A 90 1.92 2.40 2.35
CA LEU A 90 2.11 3.85 2.44
C LEU A 90 2.85 4.29 3.71
N LEU A 91 2.68 3.56 4.83
CA LEU A 91 3.44 3.83 6.06
C LEU A 91 4.96 3.83 5.81
N ILE A 92 5.43 2.98 4.89
CA ILE A 92 6.85 2.83 4.61
C ILE A 92 7.25 3.66 3.39
N THR A 93 6.43 3.62 2.33
CA THR A 93 6.79 4.18 1.03
C THR A 93 6.60 5.69 0.94
N VAL A 94 5.66 6.29 1.68
CA VAL A 94 5.45 7.74 1.64
C VAL A 94 6.60 8.50 2.32
N PRO A 95 7.08 8.13 3.53
CA PRO A 95 8.27 8.73 4.10
C PRO A 95 9.52 8.58 3.23
N TRP A 96 9.64 7.44 2.53
CA TRP A 96 10.74 7.23 1.59
C TRP A 96 10.65 8.17 0.39
N PHE A 97 9.49 8.22 -0.26
CA PHE A 97 9.27 9.02 -1.46
C PHE A 97 9.42 10.53 -1.18
N LEU A 98 8.89 11.01 -0.05
CA LEU A 98 8.90 12.43 0.28
C LEU A 98 10.21 12.91 0.92
N HIS A 99 10.84 12.07 1.75
CA HIS A 99 11.93 12.51 2.63
C HIS A 99 13.14 11.59 2.61
N ARG A 100 13.20 10.57 1.76
CA ARG A 100 14.29 9.57 1.73
C ARG A 100 14.51 8.89 3.09
N ARG A 101 13.43 8.69 3.84
CA ARG A 101 13.44 8.00 5.15
C ARG A 101 12.60 6.75 5.10
N VAL A 102 13.15 5.61 5.50
CA VAL A 102 12.47 4.32 5.43
C VAL A 102 12.19 3.81 6.85
N PRO A 103 10.97 4.00 7.39
CA PRO A 103 10.64 3.47 8.70
C PRO A 103 10.49 1.94 8.65
N ARG A 104 10.75 1.28 9.78
CA ARG A 104 10.46 -0.14 9.97
C ARG A 104 9.25 -0.34 10.87
N TYR A 105 8.32 -1.17 10.40
CA TYR A 105 7.10 -1.51 11.11
C TYR A 105 6.91 -3.04 11.14
N PRO A 106 7.49 -3.75 12.13
CA PRO A 106 7.09 -5.13 12.38
C PRO A 106 5.56 -5.23 12.57
N VAL A 107 4.97 -6.39 12.29
CA VAL A 107 3.50 -6.58 12.41
C VAL A 107 2.96 -6.35 13.83
N THR A 108 3.81 -6.39 14.86
CA THR A 108 3.43 -6.06 16.24
C THR A 108 3.29 -4.55 16.48
N HIS A 109 3.70 -3.71 15.54
CA HIS A 109 3.79 -2.26 15.70
C HIS A 109 2.71 -1.48 14.93
N VAL A 110 1.75 -2.17 14.32
CA VAL A 110 0.71 -1.57 13.49
C VAL A 110 -0.66 -2.11 13.90
N SER A 111 -1.59 -1.20 14.17
CA SER A 111 -3.01 -1.50 14.34
C SER A 111 -3.83 -0.70 13.34
N TYR A 112 -4.87 -1.33 12.81
CA TYR A 112 -5.70 -0.77 11.76
C TYR A 112 -7.18 -0.89 12.12
N ASP A 113 -7.91 0.20 11.93
CA ASP A 113 -9.36 0.26 12.07
C ASP A 113 -9.95 0.83 10.79
N ARG A 114 -10.52 -0.06 9.97
CA ARG A 114 -11.22 0.27 8.73
C ARG A 114 -12.62 0.86 8.93
N THR A 115 -13.12 0.87 10.16
CA THR A 115 -14.49 1.29 10.49
C THR A 115 -14.55 2.71 11.04
N ALA A 116 -13.39 3.37 11.15
CA ALA A 116 -13.28 4.70 11.70
C ALA A 116 -14.11 5.73 10.91
N PRO A 117 -15.08 6.42 11.56
CA PRO A 117 -15.88 7.44 10.91
C PRO A 117 -15.02 8.56 10.31
N GLY A 118 -15.37 9.03 9.11
CA GLY A 118 -14.63 10.09 8.42
C GLY A 118 -13.36 9.64 7.70
N HIS A 119 -12.93 8.39 7.87
CA HIS A 119 -11.74 7.84 7.23
C HIS A 119 -12.10 6.63 6.36
N ALA A 120 -12.46 6.88 5.10
CA ALA A 120 -12.90 5.84 4.16
C ALA A 120 -11.86 4.73 3.90
N LEU A 121 -10.57 5.05 4.09
CA LEU A 121 -9.45 4.10 4.00
C LEU A 121 -9.04 3.55 5.37
N GLY A 122 -9.70 4.00 6.45
CA GLY A 122 -9.45 3.64 7.83
C GLY A 122 -8.42 4.52 8.53
N ARG A 123 -8.11 4.17 9.77
CA ARG A 123 -7.06 4.79 10.57
C ARG A 123 -6.04 3.77 11.05
N MET A 124 -4.80 4.20 11.18
CA MET A 124 -3.67 3.39 11.61
C MET A 124 -3.01 3.99 12.84
N ALA A 125 -2.70 3.15 13.83
CA ALA A 125 -1.85 3.50 14.96
C ALA A 125 -0.53 2.75 14.82
N VAL A 126 0.58 3.48 14.82
CA VAL A 126 1.88 2.94 14.40
C VAL A 126 3.01 3.33 15.36
N ARG A 127 3.96 2.42 15.57
CA ARG A 127 5.18 2.67 16.35
C ARG A 127 6.41 2.31 15.54
N PRO A 128 7.18 3.26 15.00
CA PRO A 128 8.40 2.92 14.26
C PRO A 128 9.38 2.14 15.15
N ALA A 129 9.95 1.05 14.64
CA ALA A 129 11.02 0.32 15.32
C ALA A 129 12.42 0.93 15.08
N GLY A 130 12.47 2.01 14.30
CA GLY A 130 13.67 2.63 13.75
C GLY A 130 13.44 3.03 12.29
N PHE A 131 14.44 3.62 11.65
CA PHE A 131 14.35 4.00 10.23
C PHE A 131 15.73 4.07 9.57
N ALA A 132 15.76 3.94 8.25
CA ALA A 132 16.94 4.19 7.43
C ALA A 132 16.88 5.59 6.79
N CYS A 133 18.03 6.23 6.60
CA CYS A 133 18.16 7.51 5.88
C CYS A 133 19.51 7.60 5.15
N LEU A 134 19.65 8.59 4.27
CA LEU A 134 20.89 8.85 3.53
C LEU A 134 21.91 9.65 4.36
N PRO A 135 23.19 9.66 3.97
CA PRO A 135 24.19 10.50 4.62
C PRO A 135 23.81 11.97 4.46
N GLY A 136 23.92 12.74 5.55
CA GLY A 136 23.59 14.18 5.56
C GLY A 136 22.12 14.51 5.83
N ASP A 137 21.23 13.51 5.98
CA ASP A 137 19.87 13.77 6.48
C ASP A 137 19.92 14.26 7.93
N GLU A 138 19.21 15.35 8.24
CA GLU A 138 19.11 15.91 9.59
C GLU A 138 18.55 14.90 10.61
N ALA A 139 17.68 13.99 10.16
CA ALA A 139 17.13 12.93 10.99
C ALA A 139 18.17 11.88 11.39
N ALA A 140 19.37 11.85 10.79
CA ALA A 140 20.42 10.90 11.16
C ALA A 140 20.86 11.02 12.64
N ALA A 141 20.60 12.17 13.29
CA ALA A 141 20.85 12.38 14.71
C ALA A 141 19.74 11.85 15.64
N LEU A 142 18.60 11.41 15.10
CA LEU A 142 17.47 10.90 15.89
C LEU A 142 17.73 9.48 16.38
N PRO A 143 17.18 9.09 17.55
CA PRO A 143 17.24 7.71 18.02
C PRO A 143 16.65 6.72 17.00
N GLY A 144 17.33 5.59 16.80
CA GLY A 144 16.88 4.54 15.87
C GLY A 144 17.17 4.83 14.40
N ALA A 145 17.87 5.93 14.07
CA ALA A 145 18.35 6.20 12.73
C ALA A 145 19.47 5.22 12.33
N ARG A 146 19.40 4.70 11.11
CA ARG A 146 20.48 3.95 10.46
C ARG A 146 20.83 4.61 9.13
N VAL A 147 22.04 5.14 9.04
CA VAL A 147 22.52 5.76 7.80
C VAL A 147 22.96 4.66 6.82
N VAL A 148 22.39 4.66 5.61
CA VAL A 148 22.79 3.78 4.51
C VAL A 148 23.66 4.57 3.51
N PRO A 149 24.55 3.91 2.75
CA PRO A 149 25.57 4.62 1.98
C PRO A 149 25.03 5.40 0.76
N ASP A 150 23.94 4.92 0.14
CA ASP A 150 23.43 5.49 -1.10
C ASP A 150 21.93 5.19 -1.33
N GLU A 151 21.39 5.75 -2.41
CA GLU A 151 20.01 5.61 -2.85
C GLU A 151 19.60 4.17 -3.16
N GLU A 152 20.51 3.32 -3.65
CA GLU A 152 20.18 1.93 -3.93
C GLU A 152 20.11 1.11 -2.64
N ALA A 153 21.01 1.36 -1.70
CA ALA A 153 20.92 0.81 -0.36
C ALA A 153 19.61 1.25 0.31
N LEU A 154 19.20 2.51 0.15
CA LEU A 154 17.90 2.99 0.66
C LEU A 154 16.71 2.28 0.01
N ARG A 155 16.71 2.07 -1.31
CA ARG A 155 15.68 1.26 -2.00
C ARG A 155 15.68 -0.19 -1.51
N ALA A 156 16.84 -0.76 -1.21
CA ALA A 156 16.93 -2.09 -0.59
C ALA A 156 16.27 -2.11 0.79
N GLU A 157 16.38 -1.04 1.57
CA GLU A 157 15.67 -0.91 2.84
C GLU A 157 14.16 -0.80 2.66
N VAL A 158 13.67 -0.07 1.66
CA VAL A 158 12.21 -0.03 1.36
C VAL A 158 11.71 -1.43 1.07
N ARG A 159 12.40 -2.16 0.18
CA ARG A 159 12.07 -3.55 -0.17
C ARG A 159 12.10 -4.46 1.05
N SER A 160 13.09 -4.31 1.92
CA SER A 160 13.24 -5.12 3.15
C SER A 160 12.14 -4.81 4.16
N ALA A 161 11.88 -3.53 4.45
CA ALA A 161 10.89 -3.09 5.43
C ALA A 161 9.46 -3.48 5.04
N VAL A 162 9.10 -3.32 3.75
CA VAL A 162 7.77 -3.76 3.27
C VAL A 162 7.67 -5.29 3.30
N ALA A 163 8.74 -6.01 2.95
CA ALA A 163 8.72 -7.47 2.99
C ALA A 163 8.59 -8.00 4.42
N GLU A 164 9.35 -7.44 5.37
CA GLU A 164 9.26 -7.76 6.80
C GLU A 164 7.83 -7.58 7.33
N HIS A 165 7.17 -6.50 6.92
CA HIS A 165 5.82 -6.20 7.36
C HIS A 165 4.77 -7.12 6.70
N LEU A 166 4.85 -7.29 5.39
CA LEU A 166 3.81 -8.00 4.63
C LEU A 166 3.97 -9.51 4.64
N GLU A 167 5.18 -10.08 4.70
CA GLU A 167 5.37 -11.53 4.62
C GLU A 167 4.51 -12.31 5.64
N PRO A 168 4.45 -11.93 6.93
CA PRO A 168 3.58 -12.59 7.89
C PRO A 168 2.09 -12.43 7.54
N VAL A 169 1.68 -11.24 7.08
CA VAL A 169 0.28 -10.96 6.69
C VAL A 169 -0.11 -11.79 5.47
N LEU A 170 0.73 -11.83 4.43
CA LEU A 170 0.54 -12.65 3.24
C LEU A 170 0.46 -14.14 3.61
N THR A 171 1.27 -14.58 4.57
CA THR A 171 1.21 -15.95 5.12
C THR A 171 -0.13 -16.22 5.78
N GLY A 172 -0.62 -15.29 6.61
CA GLY A 172 -1.92 -15.41 7.28
C GLY A 172 -3.10 -15.48 6.32
N PHE A 173 -3.08 -14.68 5.24
CA PHE A 173 -4.12 -14.72 4.20
C PHE A 173 -4.00 -15.94 3.28
N GLY A 174 -2.80 -16.48 3.08
CA GLY A 174 -2.49 -17.56 2.13
C GLY A 174 -3.53 -18.70 2.05
N PRO A 175 -3.99 -19.27 3.17
CA PRO A 175 -5.03 -20.32 3.17
C PRO A 175 -6.35 -19.90 2.52
N ARG A 176 -6.71 -18.61 2.55
CA ARG A 176 -7.93 -18.05 1.95
C ARG A 176 -7.76 -17.64 0.49
N MET A 177 -6.51 -17.49 0.02
CA MET A 177 -6.22 -17.01 -1.32
C MET A 177 -6.28 -18.14 -2.36
N ARG A 178 -6.78 -17.80 -3.55
CA ARG A 178 -6.72 -18.67 -4.74
C ARG A 178 -5.29 -18.83 -5.27
N ARG A 179 -4.51 -17.75 -5.27
CA ARG A 179 -3.09 -17.72 -5.67
C ARG A 179 -2.24 -17.57 -4.42
N ARG A 180 -1.25 -18.45 -4.23
CA ARG A 180 -0.45 -18.56 -2.99
C ARG A 180 1.04 -18.46 -3.27
N GLY A 181 1.83 -18.39 -2.19
CA GLY A 181 3.29 -18.39 -2.26
C GLY A 181 3.81 -17.22 -3.11
N ARG A 182 4.71 -17.51 -4.05
CA ARG A 182 5.31 -16.49 -4.92
C ARG A 182 4.28 -15.62 -5.65
N ALA A 183 3.15 -16.18 -6.09
CA ALA A 183 2.15 -15.40 -6.82
C ALA A 183 1.45 -14.33 -5.97
N LEU A 184 1.44 -14.50 -4.64
CA LEU A 184 0.84 -13.57 -3.70
C LEU A 184 1.69 -12.29 -3.54
N TRP A 185 3.02 -12.39 -3.74
CA TRP A 185 3.93 -11.25 -3.75
C TRP A 185 3.71 -10.28 -4.92
N GLY A 186 3.01 -10.70 -5.98
CA GLY A 186 2.56 -9.77 -7.03
C GLY A 186 1.62 -8.69 -6.48
N MET A 187 0.84 -9.00 -5.43
CA MET A 187 0.01 -8.00 -4.77
C MET A 187 0.87 -7.00 -4.00
N ALA A 188 1.89 -7.42 -3.25
CA ALA A 188 2.79 -6.49 -2.58
C ALA A 188 3.48 -5.53 -3.58
N THR A 189 3.91 -6.04 -4.75
CA THR A 189 4.39 -5.20 -5.86
C THR A 189 3.34 -4.17 -6.25
N ASP A 190 2.09 -4.61 -6.48
CA ASP A 190 1.00 -3.71 -6.89
C ASP A 190 0.66 -2.67 -5.82
N GLU A 191 0.60 -3.04 -4.53
CA GLU A 191 0.30 -2.12 -3.44
C GLU A 191 1.37 -1.03 -3.28
N ILE A 192 2.66 -1.39 -3.46
CA ILE A 192 3.76 -0.41 -3.45
C ILE A 192 3.59 0.57 -4.62
N VAL A 193 3.45 0.04 -5.84
CA VAL A 193 3.47 0.85 -7.06
C VAL A 193 2.25 1.74 -7.13
N GLU A 194 1.06 1.20 -6.89
CA GLU A 194 -0.18 1.96 -6.97
C GLU A 194 -0.37 2.89 -5.79
N GLY A 195 0.07 2.52 -4.59
CA GLY A 195 0.03 3.40 -3.43
C GLY A 195 0.84 4.68 -3.67
N VAL A 196 2.11 4.53 -4.04
CA VAL A 196 2.99 5.69 -4.30
C VAL A 196 2.52 6.48 -5.51
N TRP A 197 2.14 5.81 -6.61
CA TRP A 197 1.68 6.49 -7.82
C TRP A 197 0.40 7.30 -7.57
N TYR A 198 -0.58 6.73 -6.87
CA TYR A 198 -1.81 7.45 -6.50
C TYR A 198 -1.54 8.66 -5.61
N VAL A 199 -0.73 8.52 -4.56
CA VAL A 199 -0.37 9.66 -3.70
C VAL A 199 0.39 10.73 -4.49
N ALA A 200 1.27 10.33 -5.40
CA ALA A 200 2.01 11.25 -6.25
C ALA A 200 1.12 12.02 -7.23
N GLN A 201 0.07 11.40 -7.78
CA GLN A 201 -0.95 12.08 -8.58
C GLN A 201 -1.66 13.17 -7.79
N LEU A 202 -2.04 12.88 -6.53
CA LEU A 202 -2.65 13.88 -5.63
C LEU A 202 -1.71 15.04 -5.28
N LEU A 203 -0.39 14.81 -5.33
CA LEU A 203 0.64 15.83 -5.14
C LEU A 203 0.93 16.65 -6.41
N GLY A 204 0.46 16.20 -7.58
CA GLY A 204 0.57 16.88 -8.87
C GLY A 204 1.50 16.19 -9.88
N GLU A 205 1.42 16.62 -11.14
CA GLU A 205 2.07 15.95 -12.28
C GLU A 205 3.60 15.78 -12.18
N ILE A 206 4.28 16.74 -11.54
CA ILE A 206 5.73 16.66 -11.34
C ILE A 206 6.07 15.48 -10.42
N GLU A 207 5.28 15.32 -9.36
CA GLU A 207 5.43 14.25 -8.39
C GLU A 207 5.03 12.91 -8.98
N GLU A 208 3.96 12.86 -9.79
CA GLU A 208 3.59 11.66 -10.55
C GLU A 208 4.75 11.15 -11.42
N ARG A 209 5.35 12.02 -12.24
CA ARG A 209 6.51 11.64 -13.08
C ARG A 209 7.72 11.23 -12.26
N ARG A 210 7.94 11.84 -11.09
CA ARG A 210 9.01 11.43 -10.16
C ARG A 210 8.74 10.05 -9.59
N ALA A 211 7.52 9.79 -9.14
CA ALA A 211 7.10 8.50 -8.59
C ALA A 211 7.29 7.38 -9.60
N MET A 212 6.92 7.57 -10.87
CA MET A 212 7.12 6.57 -11.90
C MET A 212 8.59 6.14 -12.01
N ARG A 213 9.53 7.10 -12.08
CA ARG A 213 10.97 6.82 -12.14
C ARG A 213 11.48 6.12 -10.88
N GLU A 214 11.11 6.61 -9.70
CA GLU A 214 11.53 6.01 -8.43
C GLU A 214 11.02 4.57 -8.26
N LEU A 215 9.78 4.30 -8.71
CA LEU A 215 9.17 2.99 -8.65
C LEU A 215 9.79 2.00 -9.65
N GLU A 216 10.18 2.45 -10.85
CA GLU A 216 10.95 1.64 -11.80
C GLU A 216 12.31 1.23 -11.23
N LEU A 217 12.98 2.14 -10.51
CA LEU A 217 14.24 1.83 -9.80
C LEU A 217 14.01 0.93 -8.58
N LEU A 218 12.90 1.11 -7.86
CA LEU A 218 12.57 0.31 -6.68
C LEU A 218 12.25 -1.16 -7.05
N LEU A 219 11.50 -1.36 -8.14
CA LEU A 219 10.97 -2.65 -8.59
C LEU A 219 11.32 -2.93 -10.07
N PRO A 220 12.60 -3.20 -10.40
CA PRO A 220 13.05 -3.48 -11.77
C PRO A 220 12.75 -4.91 -12.25
N GLY A 221 12.18 -5.79 -11.41
CA GLY A 221 11.74 -7.14 -11.80
C GLY A 221 12.59 -8.31 -11.31
N ALA A 222 13.82 -8.04 -10.85
CA ALA A 222 14.73 -9.05 -10.29
C ALA A 222 14.82 -9.02 -8.75
N THR A 223 13.93 -8.29 -8.10
CA THR A 223 13.95 -8.01 -6.66
C THR A 223 13.13 -9.01 -5.86
N LYS A 224 13.69 -10.17 -5.51
CA LYS A 224 13.01 -11.12 -4.62
C LYS A 224 12.70 -10.47 -3.25
N PRO A 225 11.58 -10.81 -2.59
CA PRO A 225 10.55 -11.78 -3.00
C PRO A 225 9.49 -11.21 -3.97
N TYR A 226 9.57 -9.94 -4.33
CA TYR A 226 8.62 -9.27 -5.22
C TYR A 226 8.53 -9.93 -6.60
N VAL A 227 7.34 -9.83 -7.19
CA VAL A 227 7.03 -10.39 -8.50
C VAL A 227 6.52 -9.28 -9.42
N GLY A 228 7.05 -9.24 -10.64
CA GLY A 228 6.73 -8.20 -11.62
C GLY A 228 7.60 -6.96 -11.46
N THR A 229 7.29 -5.93 -12.25
CA THR A 229 7.94 -4.63 -12.23
C THR A 229 6.94 -3.53 -11.88
N ALA A 230 7.38 -2.28 -11.81
CA ALA A 230 6.45 -1.15 -11.81
C ALA A 230 5.51 -1.14 -13.03
N ALA A 231 6.01 -1.62 -14.18
CA ALA A 231 5.25 -1.93 -15.39
C ALA A 231 4.41 -0.77 -15.96
N PHE A 232 4.90 0.47 -15.83
CA PHE A 232 4.26 1.63 -16.43
C PHE A 232 4.24 1.53 -17.96
N ARG A 233 3.18 2.06 -18.55
CA ARG A 233 2.92 2.09 -19.98
C ARG A 233 2.24 3.39 -20.35
N GLU A 234 2.45 3.80 -21.59
CA GLU A 234 1.74 4.89 -22.22
C GLU A 234 0.93 4.32 -23.38
N LEU A 235 -0.34 4.69 -23.46
CA LEU A 235 -1.23 4.38 -24.57
C LEU A 235 -1.61 5.67 -25.29
N ALA A 236 -1.81 5.59 -26.61
CA ALA A 236 -2.34 6.71 -27.37
C ALA A 236 -3.87 6.77 -27.25
N GLY A 237 -4.40 7.91 -26.82
CA GLY A 237 -5.82 8.21 -26.90
C GLY A 237 -6.27 8.53 -28.34
N PRO A 238 -7.57 8.73 -28.58
CA PRO A 238 -8.13 8.97 -29.91
C PRO A 238 -7.56 10.20 -30.62
N GLY A 239 -7.12 11.22 -29.87
CA GLY A 239 -6.46 12.42 -30.39
C GLY A 239 -4.93 12.32 -30.43
N GLY A 240 -4.36 11.17 -30.10
CA GLY A 240 -2.91 10.95 -29.98
C GLY A 240 -2.31 11.43 -28.66
N GLU A 241 -3.14 11.86 -27.70
CA GLU A 241 -2.72 12.24 -26.37
C GLU A 241 -2.19 11.03 -25.57
N PRO A 242 -1.11 11.19 -24.78
CA PRO A 242 -0.59 10.11 -23.98
C PRO A 242 -1.48 9.82 -22.77
N LEU A 243 -1.86 8.56 -22.60
CA LEU A 243 -2.64 8.06 -21.47
C LEU A 243 -1.78 7.10 -20.64
N LEU A 244 -1.47 7.50 -19.40
CA LEU A 244 -0.63 6.71 -18.50
C LEU A 244 -1.39 5.56 -17.87
N THR A 245 -0.75 4.40 -17.82
CA THR A 245 -1.27 3.19 -17.18
C THR A 245 -0.13 2.30 -16.70
N ARG A 246 -0.48 1.13 -16.14
CA ARG A 246 0.46 0.06 -15.86
C ARG A 246 -0.21 -1.30 -15.96
N ASP A 247 0.58 -2.33 -16.19
CA ASP A 247 0.12 -3.71 -16.09
C ASP A 247 0.38 -4.26 -14.67
N ARG A 248 -0.69 -4.51 -13.91
CA ARG A 248 -0.58 -5.13 -12.57
C ARG A 248 0.09 -6.51 -12.63
N ALA A 249 0.87 -6.81 -11.61
CA ALA A 249 1.48 -8.13 -11.42
C ALA A 249 0.48 -9.18 -10.90
N SER A 250 -0.58 -8.74 -10.22
CA SER A 250 -1.63 -9.58 -9.64
C SER A 250 -3.00 -9.36 -10.29
N CYS A 251 -3.93 -10.29 -10.05
CA CYS A 251 -5.32 -10.14 -10.47
C CYS A 251 -6.22 -10.16 -9.24
N CYS A 252 -6.93 -9.06 -9.00
CA CYS A 252 -7.87 -8.91 -7.87
C CYS A 252 -9.17 -9.71 -8.06
N MET A 253 -9.40 -10.28 -9.25
CA MET A 253 -10.60 -11.04 -9.61
C MET A 253 -11.92 -10.26 -9.52
N PHE A 254 -11.86 -8.91 -9.48
CA PHE A 254 -13.02 -8.01 -9.43
C PHE A 254 -14.05 -8.29 -10.54
N TYR A 255 -13.58 -8.69 -11.72
CA TYR A 255 -14.43 -9.04 -12.85
C TYR A 255 -15.47 -10.14 -12.56
N THR A 256 -15.29 -10.92 -11.49
CA THR A 256 -16.27 -11.93 -11.05
C THR A 256 -17.49 -11.33 -10.34
N LEU A 257 -17.39 -10.08 -9.90
CA LEU A 257 -18.47 -9.31 -9.30
C LEU A 257 -19.14 -8.41 -10.33
N ARG A 258 -18.33 -7.59 -11.01
CA ARG A 258 -18.80 -6.63 -12.00
C ARG A 258 -17.77 -6.48 -13.14
N PRO A 259 -17.88 -7.27 -14.23
CA PRO A 259 -16.89 -7.31 -15.31
C PRO A 259 -16.74 -5.99 -16.09
N GLU A 260 -17.78 -5.18 -16.16
CA GLU A 260 -17.78 -3.88 -16.83
C GLU A 260 -16.94 -2.82 -16.10
N ASP A 261 -16.76 -2.96 -14.78
CA ASP A 261 -16.15 -1.94 -13.90
C ASP A 261 -14.71 -2.28 -13.47
N THR A 262 -13.96 -3.05 -14.25
CA THR A 262 -12.54 -3.28 -13.96
C THR A 262 -11.72 -2.00 -14.06
N CYS A 263 -10.67 -1.85 -13.24
CA CYS A 263 -9.75 -0.71 -13.31
C CYS A 263 -8.92 -0.67 -14.61
N ALA A 264 -8.36 0.52 -14.91
CA ALA A 264 -7.50 0.72 -16.08
C ALA A 264 -6.14 0.00 -16.00
N THR A 265 -5.75 -0.53 -14.83
CA THR A 265 -4.50 -1.31 -14.66
C THR A 265 -4.75 -2.82 -14.63
N CYS A 266 -5.99 -3.27 -14.87
CA CYS A 266 -6.37 -4.67 -14.82
C CYS A 266 -5.65 -5.50 -15.90
N PRO A 267 -5.01 -6.64 -15.55
CA PRO A 267 -4.30 -7.47 -16.51
C PRO A 267 -5.23 -8.27 -17.44
N ARG A 268 -6.55 -8.15 -17.26
CA ARG A 268 -7.57 -8.79 -18.11
C ARG A 268 -8.21 -7.84 -19.13
N THR A 269 -7.85 -6.57 -19.09
CA THR A 269 -8.42 -5.52 -19.95
C THR A 269 -7.53 -5.34 -21.16
N CYS A 270 -8.10 -5.34 -22.37
CA CYS A 270 -7.35 -5.05 -23.59
C CYS A 270 -7.05 -3.55 -23.70
N ASP A 271 -6.11 -3.17 -24.57
CA ASP A 271 -5.70 -1.76 -24.68
C ASP A 271 -6.84 -0.84 -25.13
N THR A 272 -7.75 -1.30 -26.00
CA THR A 272 -8.93 -0.51 -26.43
C THR A 272 -9.84 -0.18 -25.25
N ASP A 273 -10.24 -1.17 -24.46
CA ASP A 273 -11.09 -0.96 -23.29
C ASP A 273 -10.37 -0.13 -22.21
N ARG A 274 -9.05 -0.30 -22.11
CA ARG A 274 -8.21 0.48 -21.18
C ARG A 274 -8.19 1.95 -21.55
N VAL A 275 -8.03 2.30 -22.83
CA VAL A 275 -8.12 3.69 -23.32
C VAL A 275 -9.48 4.30 -22.96
N THR A 276 -10.58 3.60 -23.22
CA THR A 276 -11.93 4.09 -22.86
C THR A 276 -12.04 4.39 -21.36
N LYS A 277 -11.50 3.53 -20.51
CA LYS A 277 -11.52 3.72 -19.04
C LYS A 277 -10.67 4.89 -18.57
N LEU A 278 -9.49 5.08 -19.15
CA LEU A 278 -8.60 6.20 -18.82
C LEU A 278 -9.26 7.54 -19.18
N LEU A 279 -9.90 7.63 -20.34
CA LEU A 279 -10.62 8.84 -20.76
C LEU A 279 -11.81 9.16 -19.85
N ALA A 280 -12.53 8.14 -19.39
CA ALA A 280 -13.66 8.32 -18.46
C ALA A 280 -13.23 8.83 -17.08
N THR A 281 -11.98 8.63 -16.69
CA THR A 281 -11.43 9.07 -15.38
C THR A 281 -10.79 10.46 -15.47
N ALA A 282 -10.40 10.89 -16.68
CA ALA A 282 -9.84 12.22 -16.95
C ALA A 282 -10.90 13.31 -17.20
N SER A 283 -12.18 12.93 -17.29
CA SER A 283 -13.33 13.81 -17.51
C SER A 283 -14.02 14.18 -16.19
#